data_AF-A0A9X7TE85-F1
#
_entry.id   AF-A0A9X7TE85-F1
#
_cell.length_a   1.000
_cell.length_b   1.000
_cell.length_c   1.000
_cell.angle_alpha   90.00
_cell.angle_beta   90.00
_cell.angle_gamma   90.00
#
_symmetry.space_group_name_H-M   'P 1'
#
loop_
_entity.id
_entity.type
_entity.pdbx_description
1 polymer ?
#
loop_
_entity_poly.entity_id
_entity_poly.type
_entity_poly.pdbx_seq_one_letter_code
_entity_poly.pdbx_strand_id
1 'polypeptide(L)'
;MILGTLGSNKLVTTTNAILTEVFTGVKPDKILILSEETPERDYTKISNILKLFGINSSIAIEVIGKWIKEWKDKLPRIKMDIIDITPGRKYMALATYVYSNTQEIRYVYLKEESEGYRVFGYVPFHDLVVYNVRSGEVIDFDPQKDCFWRERS
;
A
#
# COMPACT_ATOMS: atom_id res chain seq x y z
N MET A 1 10.82 -2.21 9.68
CA MET A 1 9.57 -2.67 9.05
C MET A 1 9.56 -2.41 7.55
N ILE A 2 9.14 -3.40 6.76
CA ILE A 2 8.99 -3.39 5.30
C ILE A 2 7.49 -3.36 4.97
N LEU A 3 7.05 -2.25 4.38
CA LEU A 3 5.71 -2.13 3.80
C LEU A 3 5.78 -2.51 2.31
N GLY A 4 5.09 -3.58 1.94
CA GLY A 4 4.85 -3.96 0.56
C GLY A 4 3.64 -3.24 -0.03
N THR A 5 3.67 -2.96 -1.33
CA THR A 5 2.49 -2.56 -2.09
C THR A 5 2.57 -3.12 -3.49
N LEU A 6 1.43 -3.42 -4.09
CA LEU A 6 1.38 -3.74 -5.52
C LEU A 6 1.57 -2.48 -6.36
N GLY A 7 2.32 -2.60 -7.45
CA GLY A 7 2.57 -1.51 -8.39
C GLY A 7 1.36 -1.26 -9.30
N SER A 8 1.12 0.01 -9.62
CA SER A 8 0.16 0.45 -10.63
C SER A 8 0.88 1.23 -11.75
N ASN A 9 0.25 1.33 -12.92
CA ASN A 9 0.68 2.28 -13.96
C ASN A 9 0.41 3.75 -13.56
N LYS A 10 -0.43 3.97 -12.55
CA LYS A 10 -0.73 5.29 -11.99
C LYS A 10 0.03 5.51 -10.69
N LEU A 11 1.01 6.42 -10.70
CA LEU A 11 1.78 6.82 -9.50
C LEU A 11 0.88 7.18 -8.31
N VAL A 12 -0.23 7.88 -8.57
CA VAL A 12 -1.18 8.29 -7.54
C VAL A 12 -1.83 7.11 -6.83
N THR A 13 -2.08 6.00 -7.53
CA THR A 13 -2.69 4.81 -6.95
C THR A 13 -1.75 4.13 -5.96
N THR A 14 -0.49 3.92 -6.35
CA THR A 14 0.55 3.37 -5.45
C THR A 14 0.86 4.32 -4.29
N THR A 15 0.88 5.63 -4.54
CA THR A 15 1.12 6.64 -3.50
C THR A 15 0.01 6.63 -2.46
N ASN A 16 -1.26 6.57 -2.90
CA ASN A 16 -2.38 6.53 -1.97
C ASN A 16 -2.39 5.26 -1.13
N ALA A 17 -2.11 4.10 -1.71
CA ALA A 17 -1.96 2.85 -0.96
C ALA A 17 -0.97 3.03 0.19
N ILE A 18 0.23 3.52 -0.12
CA ILE A 18 1.27 3.80 0.88
C ILE A 18 0.79 4.80 1.95
N LEU A 19 0.15 5.90 1.55
CA LEU A 19 -0.30 6.92 2.49
C LEU A 19 -1.45 6.43 3.38
N THR A 20 -2.39 5.66 2.83
CA THR A 20 -3.47 5.03 3.61
C THR A 20 -2.86 4.20 4.73
N GLU A 21 -1.86 3.38 4.41
CA GLU A 21 -1.16 2.57 5.40
C GLU A 21 -0.46 3.44 6.45
N VAL A 22 0.25 4.49 6.04
CA VAL A 22 0.84 5.47 6.97
C VAL A 22 -0.22 6.07 7.92
N PHE A 23 -1.41 6.36 7.42
CA PHE A 23 -2.53 6.87 8.23
C PHE A 23 -3.17 5.82 9.15
N THR A 24 -2.83 4.54 9.02
CA THR A 24 -3.14 3.50 10.03
C THR A 24 -2.05 3.36 11.11
N GLY A 25 -1.09 4.31 11.14
CA GLY A 25 0.01 4.31 12.12
C GLY A 25 1.30 3.61 11.64
N VAL A 26 1.32 3.07 10.42
CA VAL A 26 2.50 2.40 9.85
C VAL A 26 3.63 3.40 9.60
N LYS A 27 4.82 3.10 10.17
CA LYS A 27 6.06 3.87 9.95
C LYS A 27 7.13 2.97 9.31
N PRO A 28 7.14 2.80 7.98
CA PRO A 28 8.04 1.86 7.33
C PRO A 28 9.47 2.40 7.20
N ASP A 29 10.47 1.56 7.42
CA ASP A 29 11.88 1.86 7.09
C ASP A 29 12.15 1.64 5.58
N LYS A 30 11.37 0.74 4.98
CA LYS A 30 11.46 0.37 3.58
C LYS A 30 10.08 0.17 3.00
N ILE A 31 9.89 0.69 1.79
CA ILE A 31 8.74 0.42 0.93
C ILE A 31 9.21 -0.44 -0.22
N LEU A 32 8.51 -1.56 -0.44
CA LEU A 32 8.77 -2.48 -1.53
C LEU A 32 7.57 -2.50 -2.48
N ILE A 33 7.76 -2.03 -3.70
CA ILE A 33 6.73 -2.00 -4.74
C ILE A 33 6.91 -3.23 -5.62
N LEU A 34 5.92 -4.13 -5.64
CA LEU A 34 5.93 -5.33 -6.49
C LEU A 34 5.27 -5.04 -7.83
N SER A 35 5.98 -5.17 -8.95
CA SER A 35 5.47 -4.80 -10.27
C SER A 35 5.57 -5.91 -11.32
N GLU A 36 4.72 -5.82 -12.34
CA GLU A 36 4.78 -6.70 -13.52
C GLU A 36 6.00 -6.38 -14.41
N GLU A 37 6.35 -5.10 -14.48
CA GLU A 37 7.40 -4.55 -15.33
C GLU A 37 8.08 -3.36 -14.64
N THR A 38 9.24 -2.96 -15.15
CA THR A 38 9.93 -1.77 -14.66
C THR A 38 9.05 -0.55 -14.91
N PRO A 39 8.63 0.17 -13.86
CA PRO A 39 7.76 1.32 -14.04
C PRO A 39 8.51 2.45 -14.75
N GLU A 40 7.86 3.07 -15.72
CA GLU A 40 8.40 4.27 -16.42
C GLU A 40 8.50 5.48 -15.49
N ARG A 41 7.72 5.49 -14.40
CA ARG A 41 7.65 6.60 -13.46
C ARG A 41 8.62 6.42 -12.32
N ASP A 42 9.22 7.53 -11.93
CA ASP A 42 10.09 7.62 -10.77
C ASP A 42 9.29 7.61 -9.45
N TYR A 43 9.27 6.44 -8.81
CA TYR A 43 8.66 6.24 -7.49
C TYR A 43 9.47 6.83 -6.34
N THR A 44 10.74 7.23 -6.55
CA THR A 44 11.57 7.77 -5.47
C THR A 44 11.00 9.06 -4.89
N LYS A 45 10.18 9.78 -5.66
CA LYS A 45 9.45 10.98 -5.20
C LYS A 45 8.51 10.73 -4.03
N ILE A 46 8.04 9.50 -3.83
CA ILE A 46 7.21 9.15 -2.66
C ILE A 46 8.01 9.34 -1.36
N SER A 47 9.34 9.15 -1.38
CA SER A 47 10.17 9.36 -0.19
C SER A 47 10.14 10.81 0.29
N ASN A 48 10.01 11.78 -0.63
CA ASN A 48 9.87 13.19 -0.28
C ASN A 48 8.53 13.48 0.39
N ILE A 49 7.47 12.78 -0.02
CA ILE A 49 6.15 12.90 0.60
C ILE A 49 6.21 12.35 2.02
N LEU A 50 6.79 11.16 2.22
CA LEU A 50 6.90 10.51 3.53
C LEU A 50 7.72 11.32 4.54
N LYS A 51 8.73 12.05 4.07
CA LYS A 51 9.49 12.99 4.92
C LYS A 51 8.61 14.09 5.52
N LEU A 52 7.54 14.52 4.83
CA LEU A 52 6.57 15.48 5.38
C LEU A 52 5.83 14.92 6.60
N PHE A 53 5.73 13.59 6.71
CA PHE A 53 5.14 12.87 7.83
C PHE A 53 6.20 12.41 8.87
N GLY A 54 7.43 12.91 8.76
CA GLY A 54 8.55 12.52 9.63
C GLY A 54 9.05 11.09 9.39
N ILE A 55 8.71 10.47 8.25
CA ILE A 55 9.07 9.08 7.94
C ILE A 55 10.22 9.08 6.92
N ASN A 56 11.34 8.47 7.31
CA ASN A 56 12.51 8.29 6.45
C ASN A 56 12.54 6.86 5.87
N SER A 57 11.72 6.60 4.86
CA SER A 57 11.69 5.30 4.18
C SER A 57 12.59 5.25 2.94
N SER A 58 13.29 4.14 2.76
CA SER A 58 13.88 3.75 1.47
C SER A 58 12.81 3.17 0.55
N ILE A 59 12.92 3.37 -0.77
CA ILE A 59 11.98 2.83 -1.77
C ILE A 59 12.72 1.88 -2.69
N ALA A 60 12.18 0.67 -2.86
CA ALA A 60 12.66 -0.32 -3.79
C ALA A 60 11.52 -0.85 -4.67
N ILE A 61 11.83 -1.18 -5.92
CA ILE A 61 10.90 -1.80 -6.85
C ILE A 61 11.42 -3.19 -7.16
N GLU A 62 10.57 -4.21 -7.00
CA GLU A 62 10.87 -5.59 -7.35
C GLU A 62 9.99 -6.00 -8.54
N VAL A 63 10.63 -6.26 -9.68
CA VAL A 63 9.94 -6.70 -10.90
C VAL A 63 9.73 -8.21 -10.83
N ILE A 64 8.49 -8.60 -10.57
CA ILE A 64 8.08 -10.01 -10.41
C ILE A 64 7.89 -10.66 -11.77
N GLY A 65 7.10 -10.03 -12.64
CA GLY A 65 6.72 -10.55 -13.96
C GLY A 65 5.22 -10.44 -14.24
N LYS A 66 4.80 -10.78 -15.46
CA LYS A 66 3.42 -10.61 -15.96
C LYS A 66 2.51 -11.79 -15.66
N TRP A 67 3.07 -12.94 -15.27
CA TRP A 67 2.35 -14.21 -15.20
C TRP A 67 2.33 -14.76 -13.78
N ILE A 68 1.20 -15.35 -13.38
CA ILE A 68 1.00 -15.94 -12.04
C ILE A 68 2.13 -16.91 -11.63
N LYS A 69 2.73 -17.63 -12.58
CA LYS A 69 3.86 -18.52 -12.32
C LYS A 69 5.06 -17.78 -11.71
N GLU A 70 5.40 -16.62 -12.25
CA GLU A 70 6.53 -15.81 -11.77
C GLU A 70 6.25 -15.29 -10.36
N TRP A 71 5.00 -14.90 -10.10
CA TRP A 71 4.54 -14.49 -8.78
C TRP A 71 4.61 -15.63 -7.77
N LYS A 72 4.13 -16.83 -8.14
CA LYS A 72 4.22 -18.05 -7.33
C LYS A 72 5.66 -18.39 -6.96
N ASP A 73 6.58 -18.26 -7.91
CA ASP A 73 7.97 -18.70 -7.73
C ASP A 73 8.80 -17.69 -6.89
N LYS A 74 8.50 -16.39 -7.00
CA LYS A 74 9.25 -15.31 -6.34
C LYS A 74 8.70 -14.87 -5.00
N LEU A 75 7.36 -14.72 -4.87
CA LEU A 75 6.72 -14.18 -3.64
C LEU A 75 7.15 -14.88 -2.34
N PRO A 76 7.30 -16.22 -2.27
CA PRO A 76 7.70 -16.88 -1.03
C PRO A 76 9.07 -16.43 -0.49
N ARG A 77 9.93 -15.89 -1.36
CA ARG A 77 11.30 -15.44 -1.03
C ARG A 77 11.36 -13.97 -0.62
N ILE A 78 10.28 -13.22 -0.88
CA ILE A 78 10.22 -11.79 -0.60
C ILE A 78 9.68 -11.59 0.82
N LYS A 79 10.48 -10.94 1.65
CA LYS A 79 10.11 -10.61 3.02
C LYS A 79 9.44 -9.24 3.07
N MET A 80 8.22 -9.20 3.59
CA MET A 80 7.44 -8.01 3.89
C MET A 80 6.76 -8.24 5.24
N ASP A 81 6.59 -7.17 6.03
CA ASP A 81 5.86 -7.26 7.30
C ASP A 81 4.36 -7.08 7.06
N ILE A 82 4.02 -6.10 6.22
CA ILE A 82 2.66 -5.74 5.78
C ILE A 82 2.69 -5.62 4.25
N ILE A 83 1.63 -6.02 3.55
CA ILE A 83 1.47 -5.70 2.12
C ILE A 83 0.06 -5.21 1.80
N ASP A 84 -0.05 -4.03 1.17
CA ASP A 84 -1.29 -3.53 0.60
C ASP A 84 -1.51 -4.10 -0.82
N ILE A 85 -2.61 -4.84 -0.98
CA ILE A 85 -3.03 -5.49 -2.25
C ILE A 85 -4.14 -4.73 -2.99
N THR A 86 -4.52 -3.56 -2.51
CA THR A 86 -5.50 -2.66 -3.14
C THR A 86 -5.06 -2.22 -4.55
N PRO A 87 -3.82 -1.75 -4.75
CA PRO A 87 -3.35 -1.42 -6.09
C PRO A 87 -3.05 -2.68 -6.92
N GLY A 88 -2.91 -2.49 -8.23
CA GLY A 88 -2.54 -3.56 -9.15
C GLY A 88 -3.72 -4.34 -9.71
N ARG A 89 -3.43 -5.46 -10.37
CA ARG A 89 -4.44 -6.32 -11.00
C ARG A 89 -4.98 -7.33 -10.00
N LYS A 90 -6.24 -7.74 -10.18
CA LYS A 90 -6.90 -8.76 -9.34
C LYS A 90 -6.06 -10.03 -9.19
N TYR A 91 -5.40 -10.49 -10.26
CA TYR A 91 -4.57 -11.68 -10.18
C TYR A 91 -3.32 -11.48 -9.31
N MET A 92 -2.76 -10.27 -9.24
CA MET A 92 -1.60 -9.95 -8.39
C MET A 92 -2.01 -9.99 -6.92
N ALA A 93 -3.18 -9.46 -6.60
CA ALA A 93 -3.77 -9.56 -5.26
C ALA A 93 -3.99 -11.02 -4.86
N LEU A 94 -4.59 -11.83 -5.74
CA LEU A 94 -4.78 -13.27 -5.51
C LEU A 94 -3.45 -14.01 -5.35
N ALA A 95 -2.47 -13.75 -6.22
CA ALA A 95 -1.15 -14.38 -6.13
C ALA A 95 -0.43 -14.00 -4.84
N THR A 96 -0.53 -12.73 -4.42
CA THR A 96 0.03 -12.24 -3.16
C THR A 96 -0.62 -12.92 -1.97
N TYR A 97 -1.95 -13.03 -1.95
CA TYR A 97 -2.67 -13.72 -0.89
C TYR A 97 -2.25 -15.19 -0.75
N VAL A 98 -2.14 -15.91 -1.88
CA VAL A 98 -1.86 -17.34 -1.91
C VAL A 98 -0.39 -17.65 -1.65
N TYR A 99 0.54 -16.89 -2.22
CA TYR A 99 1.96 -17.27 -2.30
C TYR A 99 2.91 -16.43 -1.45
N SER A 100 2.48 -15.29 -0.89
CA SER A 100 3.34 -14.52 0.02
C SER A 100 3.37 -15.15 1.41
N ASN A 101 4.51 -15.03 2.09
CA ASN A 101 4.68 -15.42 3.50
C ASN A 101 4.35 -14.29 4.49
N THR A 102 3.88 -13.15 3.99
CA THR A 102 3.53 -11.97 4.80
C THR A 102 2.37 -12.31 5.73
N GLN A 103 2.48 -12.01 7.02
CA GLN A 103 1.44 -12.30 8.01
C GLN A 103 0.26 -11.32 7.93
N GLU A 104 0.50 -10.11 7.44
CA GLU A 104 -0.52 -9.08 7.33
C GLU A 104 -0.66 -8.62 5.88
N ILE A 105 -1.84 -8.90 5.32
CA ILE A 105 -2.18 -8.51 3.94
C ILE A 105 -3.36 -7.58 4.04
N ARG A 106 -3.19 -6.33 3.60
CA ARG A 106 -4.18 -5.28 3.75
C ARG A 106 -4.89 -5.00 2.44
N TYR A 107 -6.20 -4.78 2.54
CA TYR A 107 -7.05 -4.37 1.42
C TYR A 107 -7.91 -3.20 1.87
N VAL A 108 -7.92 -2.15 1.06
CA VAL A 108 -8.63 -0.90 1.29
C VAL A 108 -9.77 -0.81 0.29
N TYR A 109 -10.98 -0.54 0.78
CA TYR A 109 -12.14 -0.30 -0.08
C TYR A 109 -12.99 0.87 0.41
N LEU A 110 -13.84 1.36 -0.49
CA LEU A 110 -14.81 2.42 -0.26
C LEU A 110 -16.12 1.82 0.24
N LYS A 111 -16.66 2.30 1.37
CA LYS A 111 -17.95 1.81 1.90
C LYS A 111 -19.06 1.92 0.85
N GLU A 112 -19.08 3.02 0.09
CA GLU A 112 -20.08 3.33 -0.93
C GLU A 112 -19.43 3.37 -2.33
N GLU A 113 -19.21 2.19 -2.95
CA GLU A 113 -18.63 2.10 -4.31
C GLU A 113 -19.56 2.65 -5.42
N SER A 114 -20.85 2.86 -5.11
CA SER A 114 -21.89 3.27 -6.06
C SER A 114 -21.66 4.65 -6.68
N GLU A 115 -20.84 5.50 -6.06
CA GLU A 115 -20.48 6.84 -6.56
C GLU A 115 -19.29 6.86 -7.53
N GLY A 116 -18.75 5.68 -7.88
CA GLY A 116 -17.61 5.53 -8.77
C GLY A 116 -16.26 5.62 -8.05
N TYR A 117 -15.22 5.00 -8.64
CA TYR A 117 -13.89 4.89 -8.03
C TYR A 117 -13.18 6.24 -8.03
N ARG A 118 -13.37 7.03 -6.97
CA ARG A 118 -12.56 8.23 -6.72
C ARG A 118 -11.17 7.77 -6.29
N VAL A 119 -10.15 8.46 -6.80
CA VAL A 119 -8.76 8.22 -6.38
C VAL A 119 -8.69 8.43 -4.87
N PHE A 120 -8.28 7.41 -4.10
CA PHE A 120 -8.33 7.37 -2.63
C PHE A 120 -7.89 8.65 -1.90
N GLY A 121 -6.95 9.42 -2.46
CA GLY A 121 -6.53 10.72 -1.93
C GLY A 121 -7.59 11.83 -1.93
N TYR A 122 -8.78 11.61 -2.48
CA TYR A 122 -9.93 12.54 -2.45
C TYR A 122 -11.12 12.02 -1.66
N VAL A 123 -10.95 10.90 -0.94
CA VAL A 123 -12.02 10.28 -0.17
C VAL A 123 -11.74 10.52 1.32
N PRO A 124 -12.73 11.01 2.09
CA PRO A 124 -12.60 11.10 3.54
C PRO A 124 -12.25 9.75 4.17
N PHE A 125 -11.35 9.73 5.14
CA PHE A 125 -10.93 8.47 5.78
C PHE A 125 -12.08 7.68 6.41
N HIS A 126 -13.15 8.36 6.85
CA HIS A 126 -14.34 7.69 7.40
C HIS A 126 -15.14 6.89 6.37
N ASP A 127 -14.91 7.12 5.07
CA ASP A 127 -15.54 6.36 3.97
C ASP A 127 -14.66 5.19 3.50
N LEU A 128 -13.46 5.06 4.07
CA LEU A 128 -12.53 3.96 3.81
C LEU A 128 -12.64 2.90 4.89
N VAL A 129 -12.44 1.65 4.48
CA VAL A 129 -12.21 0.54 5.40
C VAL A 129 -10.94 -0.17 4.99
N VAL A 130 -10.06 -0.42 5.96
CA VAL A 130 -8.84 -1.20 5.79
C VAL A 130 -9.06 -2.54 6.48
N TYR A 131 -8.89 -3.64 5.75
CA TYR A 131 -8.98 -5.00 6.31
C TYR A 131 -7.64 -5.70 6.22
N ASN A 132 -7.26 -6.39 7.29
CA ASN A 132 -6.31 -7.49 7.17
C ASN A 132 -7.05 -8.72 6.64
N VAL A 133 -6.85 -9.06 5.37
CA VAL A 133 -7.54 -10.18 4.72
C VAL A 133 -7.07 -11.55 5.18
N ARG A 134 -5.97 -11.63 5.94
CA ARG A 134 -5.52 -12.90 6.56
C ARG A 134 -6.22 -13.18 7.89
N SER A 135 -6.36 -12.17 8.76
CA SER A 135 -7.02 -12.33 10.06
C SER A 135 -8.52 -12.05 10.02
N GLY A 136 -8.99 -11.28 9.03
CA GLY A 136 -10.36 -10.80 8.94
C GLY A 136 -10.64 -9.55 9.79
N GLU A 137 -9.61 -9.00 10.44
CA GLU A 137 -9.74 -7.82 11.31
C GLU A 137 -9.80 -6.53 10.50
N VAL A 138 -10.57 -5.57 11.00
CA VAL A 138 -10.56 -4.19 10.52
C VAL A 138 -9.40 -3.45 11.19
N ILE A 139 -8.65 -2.69 10.39
CA ILE A 139 -7.56 -1.85 10.86
C ILE A 139 -8.06 -0.41 10.96
N ASP A 140 -7.99 0.15 12.15
CA ASP A 140 -8.39 1.52 12.41
C ASP A 140 -7.34 2.52 11.89
N PHE A 141 -7.82 3.71 11.51
CA PHE A 141 -6.95 4.84 11.22
C PHE A 141 -6.40 5.42 12.52
N ASP A 142 -5.08 5.64 12.56
CA ASP A 142 -4.35 6.33 13.63
C ASP A 142 -3.42 7.39 13.01
N PRO A 143 -4.00 8.46 12.41
CA PRO A 143 -3.20 9.52 11.82
C PRO A 143 -2.43 10.27 12.91
N GLN A 144 -1.14 10.54 12.68
CA GLN A 144 -0.34 11.31 13.64
C GLN A 144 -1.02 12.63 13.98
N LYS A 145 -1.15 12.95 15.28
CA LYS A 145 -1.79 14.17 15.79
C LYS A 145 -1.24 15.45 15.16
N ASP A 146 0.06 15.44 14.83
CA ASP A 146 0.76 16.59 14.25
C ASP A 146 0.38 16.86 12.79
N CYS A 147 -0.30 15.93 12.11
CA CYS A 147 -0.68 16.08 10.70
C CYS A 147 -1.94 16.91 10.46
N PHE A 148 -2.75 17.21 11.49
CA PHE A 148 -4.02 17.91 11.26
C PHE A 148 -4.31 19.11 12.16
N TRP A 149 -3.65 19.28 13.31
CA TRP A 149 -3.95 20.42 14.17
C TRP A 149 -2.71 20.91 14.93
N ARG A 150 -2.04 21.95 14.39
CA ARG A 150 -1.69 23.06 15.28
C ARG A 150 -3.01 23.72 15.64
N GLU A 151 -3.64 23.24 16.71
CA GLU A 151 -4.65 24.01 17.41
C GLU A 151 -4.03 25.39 17.64
N ARG A 152 -4.60 26.40 16.99
CA ARG A 152 -4.27 27.80 17.26
C ARG A 152 -4.78 28.07 18.67
N SER A 153 -3.92 27.87 19.65
CA SER A 153 -3.98 28.48 20.98
C SER A 153 -3.86 29.99 20.86
#